data_AF-A0A936LYG4-F1
#
_entry.id   AF-A0A936LYG4-F1
#
_cell.length_a   1.000
_cell.length_b   1.000
_cell.length_c   1.000
_cell.angle_alpha   90.00
_cell.angle_beta   90.00
_cell.angle_gamma   90.00
#
_symmetry.space_group_name_H-M   'P 1'
#
loop_
_entity.id
_entity.type
_entity.pdbx_description
1 polymer ?
#
loop_
_entity_poly.entity_id
_entity_poly.type
_entity_poly.pdbx_seq_one_letter_code
_entity_poly.pdbx_strand_id
1 'polypeptide(L)'
;MAPKAVPAAAATFFGAYLLLQTGLPLLCLTEGKACPFGWTMYAGRSNRAEIAVLWTGGEETPLADLQKRHGKPVILSKKVDKTRFVAPGICRQYPEAAAIRIRYPRSGSEEIYRCGS
;
A
#
# COMPACT_ATOMS: atom_id res chain seq x y z
N MET A 1 22.47 46.31 -18.50
CA MET A 1 22.44 45.26 -17.45
C MET A 1 22.81 43.94 -18.11
N ALA A 2 23.99 43.39 -17.83
CA ALA A 2 24.40 42.10 -18.37
C ALA A 2 23.80 40.96 -17.53
N PRO A 3 23.30 39.88 -18.15
CA PRO A 3 22.74 38.74 -17.42
C PRO A 3 23.85 38.06 -16.60
N LYS A 4 23.64 37.90 -15.30
CA LYS A 4 24.53 37.13 -14.42
C LYS A 4 24.47 35.67 -14.87
N ALA A 5 25.61 35.12 -15.29
CA ALA A 5 25.73 33.73 -15.69
C ALA A 5 25.28 32.83 -14.53
N VAL A 6 24.30 31.96 -14.77
CA VAL A 6 23.98 30.87 -13.85
C VAL A 6 25.22 29.98 -13.78
N PRO A 7 25.82 29.75 -12.60
CA PRO A 7 27.02 28.93 -12.51
C PRO A 7 26.69 27.54 -13.04
N ALA A 8 27.54 27.01 -13.94
CA ALA A 8 27.30 25.73 -14.64
C ALA A 8 26.92 24.59 -13.68
N ALA A 9 27.47 24.59 -12.46
CA ALA A 9 27.12 23.66 -11.39
C ALA A 9 25.63 23.68 -11.00
N ALA A 10 24.99 24.85 -10.96
CA ALA A 10 23.56 24.97 -10.64
C ALA A 10 22.68 24.42 -11.78
N ALA A 11 23.08 24.64 -13.04
CA ALA A 11 22.38 24.08 -14.19
C ALA A 11 22.50 22.54 -14.22
N THR A 12 23.68 22.00 -13.93
CA THR A 12 23.90 20.54 -13.84
C THR A 12 23.11 19.93 -12.69
N PHE A 13 23.10 20.56 -11.51
CA PHE A 13 22.33 20.09 -10.36
C PHE A 13 20.83 20.07 -10.67
N PHE A 14 20.31 21.15 -11.25
CA PHE A 14 18.90 21.25 -11.63
C PHE A 14 18.52 20.22 -12.69
N GLY A 15 19.36 20.00 -13.70
CA GLY A 15 19.15 18.98 -14.72
C GLY A 15 19.16 17.56 -14.17
N ALA A 16 20.13 17.23 -13.31
CA ALA A 16 20.21 15.92 -12.65
C ALA A 16 19.00 15.69 -11.73
N TYR A 17 18.58 16.71 -10.99
CA TYR A 17 17.40 16.65 -10.12
C TYR A 17 16.12 16.41 -10.93
N LEU A 18 15.93 17.14 -12.04
CA LEU A 18 14.78 16.94 -12.94
C LEU A 18 14.76 15.55 -13.56
N LEU A 19 15.92 15.06 -14.02
CA LEU A 19 16.04 13.71 -14.59
C LEU A 19 15.71 12.63 -13.54
N LEU A 20 16.17 12.79 -12.30
CA LEU A 20 15.87 11.85 -11.24
C LEU A 20 14.36 11.87 -10.88
N GLN A 21 13.77 13.06 -10.78
CA GLN A 21 12.37 13.24 -10.45
C GLN A 21 11.40 12.74 -11.54
N THR A 22 11.81 12.79 -12.80
CA THR A 22 10.97 12.35 -13.93
C THR A 22 11.24 10.90 -14.32
N GLY A 23 12.51 10.51 -14.35
CA GLY A 23 12.95 9.18 -14.76
C GLY A 23 12.53 8.08 -13.78
N LEU A 24 12.64 8.31 -12.47
CA LEU A 24 12.26 7.30 -11.47
C LEU A 24 10.75 6.96 -11.55
N PRO A 25 9.81 7.92 -11.58
CA PRO A 25 8.40 7.60 -11.78
C PRO A 25 8.10 6.91 -13.12
N LEU A 26 8.78 7.28 -14.21
CA LEU A 26 8.60 6.65 -15.52
C LEU A 26 9.01 5.18 -15.52
N LEU A 27 10.16 4.84 -14.91
CA LEU A 27 10.60 3.45 -14.73
C LEU A 27 9.64 2.67 -13.82
N CYS A 28 9.11 3.30 -12.79
CA CYS A 28 8.11 2.70 -11.91
C CYS A 28 6.79 2.39 -12.62
N LEU A 29 6.39 3.18 -13.63
CA LEU A 29 5.21 2.91 -14.43
C LEU A 29 5.37 1.66 -15.31
N THR A 30 6.59 1.35 -15.76
CA THR A 30 6.86 0.17 -16.61
C THR A 30 7.06 -1.12 -15.80
N GLU A 31 7.58 -1.05 -14.57
CA GLU A 31 7.87 -2.24 -13.77
C GLU A 31 6.65 -2.84 -13.05
N GLY A 32 5.51 -2.14 -13.00
CA GLY A 32 4.27 -2.67 -12.43
C GLY A 32 4.34 -3.02 -10.93
N LYS A 33 5.40 -2.61 -10.22
CA LYS A 33 5.53 -2.74 -8.76
C LYS A 33 5.16 -1.43 -8.05
N ALA A 34 4.72 -1.53 -6.80
CA ALA A 34 4.41 -0.36 -5.99
C ALA A 34 5.71 0.38 -5.64
N CYS A 35 6.04 1.44 -6.39
CA CYS A 35 7.20 2.25 -6.10
C CYS A 35 6.99 3.16 -4.88
N PRO A 36 7.98 3.29 -3.98
CA PRO A 36 7.87 4.13 -2.79
C PRO A 36 7.88 5.64 -3.12
N PHE A 37 8.27 6.04 -4.34
CA PHE A 37 8.42 7.45 -4.75
C PHE A 37 7.32 7.97 -5.68
N GLY A 38 6.29 7.17 -5.96
CA GLY A 38 5.19 7.59 -6.84
C GLY A 38 3.97 8.09 -6.07
N TRP A 39 3.33 9.15 -6.59
CA TRP A 39 1.93 9.51 -6.29
C TRP A 39 0.92 8.36 -6.51
N THR A 40 1.37 7.21 -7.01
CA THR A 40 0.68 5.92 -7.00
C THR A 40 0.28 5.44 -5.60
N MET A 41 0.75 6.07 -4.51
CA MET A 41 0.18 5.85 -3.18
C MET A 41 -1.32 6.21 -3.05
N TYR A 42 -1.93 6.90 -4.02
CA TYR A 42 -3.34 7.31 -3.94
C TYR A 42 -4.22 6.89 -5.13
N ALA A 43 -3.63 6.51 -6.26
CA ALA A 43 -4.37 6.01 -7.42
C ALA A 43 -4.53 4.49 -7.31
N GLY A 44 -5.59 4.08 -6.59
CA GLY A 44 -5.91 2.70 -6.27
C GLY A 44 -5.75 1.73 -7.44
N ARG A 45 -4.73 0.87 -7.37
CA ARG A 45 -4.82 -0.43 -8.03
C ARG A 45 -5.85 -1.21 -7.24
N SER A 46 -7.04 -1.40 -7.81
CA SER A 46 -8.07 -2.29 -7.28
C SER A 46 -7.65 -3.75 -7.47
N ASN A 47 -6.51 -4.13 -6.89
CA ASN A 47 -6.21 -5.54 -6.73
C ASN A 47 -7.28 -6.09 -5.78
N ARG A 48 -8.12 -6.99 -6.31
CA ARG A 48 -9.08 -7.76 -5.50
C ARG A 48 -8.28 -8.68 -4.57
N ALA A 49 -7.78 -8.12 -3.48
CA ALA A 49 -7.09 -8.86 -2.46
C ALA A 49 -8.11 -9.66 -1.65
N GLU A 50 -7.81 -10.94 -1.45
CA GLU A 50 -8.53 -11.81 -0.53
C GLU A 50 -7.91 -11.62 0.84
N ILE A 51 -8.74 -11.23 1.81
CA ILE A 51 -8.28 -10.95 3.17
C ILE A 51 -8.90 -11.98 4.10
N ALA A 52 -8.09 -12.58 4.95
CA ALA A 52 -8.52 -13.51 5.99
C ALA A 52 -7.86 -13.17 7.32
N VAL A 53 -8.60 -13.36 8.41
CA VAL A 53 -8.13 -13.18 9.78
C VAL A 53 -7.73 -14.54 10.33
N LEU A 54 -6.50 -14.62 10.85
CA LEU A 54 -5.97 -15.77 11.55
C LEU A 54 -6.10 -15.49 13.05
N TRP A 55 -6.94 -16.25 13.71
CA TRP A 55 -7.20 -16.12 15.14
C TRP A 55 -6.11 -16.81 15.96
N THR A 56 -5.91 -16.39 17.21
CA THR A 56 -4.97 -17.06 18.14
C THR A 56 -5.31 -18.53 18.38
N GLY A 57 -6.58 -18.91 18.24
CA GLY A 57 -7.05 -20.30 18.32
C GLY A 57 -6.75 -21.16 17.08
N GLY A 58 -6.10 -20.61 16.05
CA GLY A 58 -5.77 -21.33 14.81
C GLY A 58 -6.92 -21.41 13.79
N GLU A 59 -8.10 -20.87 14.11
CA GLU A 59 -9.18 -20.70 13.14
C GLU A 59 -8.82 -19.59 12.13
N GLU A 60 -9.24 -19.78 10.88
CA GLU A 60 -9.14 -18.76 9.85
C GLU A 60 -10.54 -18.32 9.42
N THR A 61 -10.79 -17.01 9.43
CA THR A 61 -12.07 -16.45 8.98
C THR A 61 -11.85 -15.47 7.82
N PRO A 62 -12.44 -15.75 6.63
CA PRO A 62 -12.43 -14.80 5.52
C PRO A 62 -13.11 -13.49 5.90
N LEU A 63 -12.61 -12.35 5.40
CA LEU A 63 -13.17 -11.03 5.71
C LEU A 63 -14.67 -10.91 5.34
N ALA A 64 -15.10 -11.62 4.29
CA ALA A 64 -16.50 -11.67 3.88
C ALA A 64 -17.41 -12.30 4.95
N ASP A 65 -16.90 -13.30 5.67
CA ASP A 65 -17.63 -13.98 6.75
C ASP A 65 -17.41 -13.31 8.10
N LEU A 66 -16.27 -12.63 8.29
CA LEU A 66 -16.01 -11.77 9.45
C LEU A 66 -17.12 -10.72 9.60
N GLN A 67 -17.52 -10.08 8.49
CA GLN A 67 -18.60 -9.10 8.47
C GLN A 67 -19.96 -9.67 8.91
N LYS A 68 -20.20 -10.95 8.62
CA LYS A 68 -21.45 -11.63 8.97
C LYS A 68 -21.47 -12.11 10.41
N ARG A 69 -20.34 -12.62 10.91
CA ARG A 69 -20.23 -13.25 12.24
C ARG A 69 -19.96 -12.27 13.37
N HIS A 70 -19.15 -11.24 13.11
CA HIS A 70 -18.64 -10.34 14.16
C HIS A 70 -19.03 -8.87 13.95
N GLY A 71 -19.75 -8.57 12.86
CA GLY A 71 -20.19 -7.22 12.51
C GLY A 71 -19.25 -6.52 11.53
N LYS A 72 -19.69 -5.37 11.00
CA LYS A 72 -18.92 -4.62 10.00
C LYS A 72 -17.67 -4.01 10.66
N PRO A 73 -16.45 -4.38 10.22
CA PRO A 73 -15.27 -3.63 10.60
C PRO A 73 -15.39 -2.21 10.02
N VAL A 74 -14.82 -1.23 10.72
CA VAL A 74 -14.80 0.17 10.25
C VAL A 74 -13.90 0.27 9.02
N ILE A 75 -14.46 -0.06 7.85
CA ILE A 75 -13.79 0.12 6.57
C ILE A 75 -14.05 1.57 6.15
N LEU A 76 -13.04 2.41 6.29
CA LEU A 76 -13.04 3.81 5.88
C LEU A 76 -13.27 3.89 4.35
N SER A 77 -14.50 3.85 3.86
CA SER A 77 -14.89 4.00 2.45
C SER A 77 -14.41 2.92 1.46
N LYS A 78 -15.19 2.67 0.39
CA LYS A 78 -14.79 1.78 -0.73
C LYS A 78 -13.62 2.32 -1.55
N LYS A 79 -13.26 3.60 -1.39
CA LYS A 79 -12.21 4.29 -2.15
C LYS A 79 -10.82 4.22 -1.48
N VAL A 80 -10.73 3.68 -0.27
CA VAL A 80 -9.46 3.57 0.46
C VAL A 80 -8.85 2.20 0.21
N ASP A 81 -7.52 2.17 0.15
CA ASP A 81 -6.74 0.96 -0.06
C ASP A 81 -6.97 -0.05 1.09
N LYS A 82 -7.83 -1.03 0.84
CA LYS A 82 -8.26 -1.96 1.89
C LYS A 82 -7.10 -2.75 2.46
N THR A 83 -6.08 -3.09 1.67
CA THR A 83 -4.98 -3.93 2.17
C THR A 83 -4.16 -3.21 3.24
N ARG A 84 -3.97 -1.89 3.09
CA ARG A 84 -3.20 -1.08 4.04
C ARG A 84 -3.97 -0.70 5.31
N PHE A 85 -5.27 -0.43 5.19
CA PHE A 85 -6.06 0.12 6.30
C PHE A 85 -6.92 -0.91 7.04
N VAL A 86 -7.27 -2.02 6.41
CA VAL A 86 -8.08 -3.07 7.06
C VAL A 86 -7.27 -3.78 8.13
N ALA A 87 -5.99 -4.06 7.89
CA ALA A 87 -5.19 -4.83 8.84
C ALA A 87 -5.04 -4.16 10.23
N PRO A 88 -4.62 -2.88 10.32
CA PRO A 88 -4.59 -2.18 11.60
C PRO A 88 -5.96 -2.03 12.25
N GLY A 89 -7.03 -1.84 11.45
CA GLY A 89 -8.40 -1.71 11.94
C GLY A 89 -8.91 -2.98 12.60
N ILE A 90 -8.67 -4.14 11.97
CA ILE A 90 -9.05 -5.45 12.53
C ILE A 90 -8.26 -5.74 13.79
N CYS A 91 -6.94 -5.56 13.81
CA CYS A 91 -6.13 -5.83 15.00
C CYS A 91 -6.53 -4.97 16.22
N ARG A 92 -7.03 -3.74 15.99
CA ARG A 92 -7.53 -2.87 17.08
C ARG A 92 -8.92 -3.28 17.56
N GLN A 93 -9.78 -3.74 16.65
CA GLN A 93 -11.16 -4.09 16.95
C GLN A 93 -11.29 -5.49 17.56
N TYR A 94 -10.37 -6.39 17.20
CA TYR A 94 -10.40 -7.80 17.58
C TYR A 94 -9.04 -8.23 18.15
N PRO A 95 -8.82 -8.08 19.48
CA PRO A 95 -7.56 -8.42 20.14
C PRO A 95 -7.21 -9.92 20.08
N GLU A 96 -8.19 -10.77 19.83
CA GLU A 96 -8.02 -12.22 19.62
C GLU A 96 -7.50 -12.58 18.22
N ALA A 97 -7.37 -11.61 17.31
CA ALA A 97 -6.70 -11.81 16.03
C ALA A 97 -5.18 -11.94 16.25
N ALA A 98 -4.57 -13.02 15.76
CA ALA A 98 -3.13 -13.22 15.80
C ALA A 98 -2.44 -12.59 14.58
N ALA A 99 -3.02 -12.79 13.40
CA ALA A 99 -2.50 -12.25 12.16
C ALA A 99 -3.61 -12.05 11.12
N ILE A 100 -3.27 -11.35 10.04
CA ILE A 100 -4.16 -11.06 8.92
C ILE A 100 -3.40 -11.42 7.66
N ARG A 101 -3.96 -12.34 6.89
CA ARG A 101 -3.42 -12.80 5.62
C ARG A 101 -4.08 -12.03 4.48
N ILE A 102 -3.27 -11.48 3.61
CA ILE A 102 -3.68 -10.76 2.40
C ILE A 102 -3.10 -11.48 1.20
N ARG A 103 -3.97 -12.12 0.41
CA ARG A 103 -3.59 -12.83 -0.81
C ARG A 103 -3.97 -12.03 -2.03
N TYR A 104 -3.04 -11.91 -2.97
CA TYR A 104 -3.24 -11.22 -4.25
C TYR A 104 -3.35 -12.26 -5.36
N PRO A 105 -4.56 -12.69 -5.76
CA PRO A 105 -4.74 -13.83 -6.67
C PRO A 105 -4.10 -13.63 -8.04
N ARG A 106 -3.94 -12.37 -8.49
CA ARG A 106 -3.35 -12.03 -9.79
C ARG A 106 -1.83 -12.19 -9.84
N SER A 107 -1.14 -11.87 -8.74
CA SER A 107 0.32 -12.00 -8.62
C SER A 107 0.75 -13.29 -7.93
N GLY A 108 -0.18 -13.98 -7.27
CA GLY A 108 0.12 -15.11 -6.38
C GLY A 108 0.85 -14.71 -5.10
N SER A 109 1.09 -13.40 -4.89
CA SER A 109 1.80 -12.91 -3.71
C SER A 109 0.90 -12.95 -2.48
N GLU A 110 1.52 -13.17 -1.34
CA GLU A 110 0.86 -13.22 -0.03
C GLU A 110 1.61 -12.32 0.94
N GLU A 111 0.87 -11.55 1.72
CA GLU A 111 1.37 -10.70 2.79
C GLU A 111 0.70 -11.14 4.10
N ILE A 112 1.49 -11.28 5.16
CA ILE A 112 1.00 -11.62 6.50
C ILE A 112 1.31 -10.45 7.43
N TYR A 113 0.26 -9.88 8.01
CA TYR A 113 0.34 -8.81 9.00
C TYR A 113 0.07 -9.40 10.39
N ARG A 114 1.02 -9.32 11.32
CA ARG A 114 0.83 -9.84 12.69
C ARG A 114 0.21 -8.77 13.57
N CYS A 115 -0.84 -9.12 14.30
CA CYS A 115 -1.41 -8.23 15.31
C CYS A 115 -0.54 -8.32 16.57
N GLY A 116 -0.05 -7.18 17.07
CA GLY A 116 0.79 -7.12 18.28
C GLY A 116 2.26 -6.71 18.06
N SER A 117 2.62 -6.27 16.85
CA SER A 117 3.88 -5.55 16.56
C SER A 117 3.68 -4.04 16.53
#